data_AF-A0A933E2S2-F1
#
_entry.id   AF-A0A933E2S2-F1
#
_cell.length_a   1.000
_cell.length_b   1.000
_cell.length_c   1.000
_cell.angle_alpha   90.00
_cell.angle_beta   90.00
_cell.angle_gamma   90.00
#
_symmetry.space_group_name_H-M   'P 1'
#
loop_
_entity.id
_entity.type
_entity.pdbx_description
1 polymer ?
#
loop_
_entity_poly.entity_id
_entity_poly.type
_entity_poly.pdbx_seq_one_letter_code
_entity_poly.pdbx_strand_id
1 'polypeptide(L)'
;FFQLANYFSRSERAFYTTRGGDLYGGWVYDYDASSPVLDKPVAVDDALCHELEHMQFVFAREWLSFAGDEDAEREASRYHEGELAHQDVNVRFHRLNKLDKDQPVWTYRSAGFDNNILKRLIGNWPLDCWDIAA
;
A
#
# COMPACT_ATOMS: atom_id res chain seq x y z
N PHE A 1 -0.68 -6.70 4.84
CA PHE A 1 -1.98 -6.45 4.17
C PHE A 1 -3.03 -6.17 5.22
N PHE A 2 -4.12 -5.49 4.88
CA PHE A 2 -5.25 -5.31 5.80
C PHE A 2 -6.59 -5.58 5.11
N GLN A 3 -7.59 -5.94 5.90
CA GLN A 3 -8.97 -6.13 5.48
C GLN A 3 -9.92 -5.40 6.43
N LEU A 4 -10.87 -4.66 5.84
CA LEU A 4 -11.99 -4.03 6.54
C LEU A 4 -13.24 -4.84 6.31
N ALA A 5 -13.53 -5.79 7.21
CA ALA A 5 -14.73 -6.58 7.08
C ALA A 5 -15.97 -5.75 7.46
N ASN A 6 -17.04 -5.97 6.70
CA ASN A 6 -18.32 -5.30 6.88
C ASN A 6 -18.25 -3.75 6.78
N TYR A 7 -17.36 -3.21 5.92
CA TYR A 7 -17.16 -1.76 5.78
C TYR A 7 -18.46 -0.96 5.57
N PHE A 8 -19.36 -1.45 4.72
CA PHE A 8 -20.65 -0.80 4.42
C PHE A 8 -21.76 -1.14 5.41
N SER A 9 -21.53 -2.02 6.38
CA SER A 9 -22.56 -2.40 7.34
C SER A 9 -22.73 -1.33 8.44
N ARG A 10 -23.89 -1.39 9.10
CA ARG A 10 -24.19 -0.63 10.32
C ARG A 10 -23.73 -1.35 11.60
N SER A 11 -23.22 -2.57 11.49
CA SER A 11 -22.77 -3.40 12.61
C SER A 11 -21.30 -3.13 12.94
N GLU A 12 -20.76 -3.89 13.89
CA GLU A 12 -19.33 -3.89 14.21
C GLU A 12 -18.49 -4.12 12.95
N ARG A 13 -17.50 -3.25 12.76
CA ARG A 13 -16.56 -3.30 11.65
C ARG A 13 -15.26 -3.89 12.18
N ALA A 14 -14.78 -4.95 11.56
CA ALA A 14 -13.55 -5.60 11.99
C ALA A 14 -12.39 -5.13 11.11
N PHE A 15 -11.29 -4.76 11.75
CA PHE A 15 -10.00 -4.49 11.13
C PHE A 15 -9.12 -5.71 11.31
N TYR A 16 -8.71 -6.29 10.19
CA TYR A 16 -7.73 -7.35 10.17
C TYR A 16 -6.47 -6.87 9.48
N THR A 17 -5.32 -7.35 9.95
CA THR A 17 -4.02 -7.16 9.32
C THR A 17 -3.29 -8.49 9.21
N THR A 18 -2.27 -8.57 8.38
CA THR A 18 -1.33 -9.69 8.36
C THR A 18 -0.07 -9.35 9.12
N ARG A 19 0.39 -10.25 9.99
CA ARG A 19 1.62 -10.02 10.76
C ARG A 19 2.84 -10.01 9.83
N GLY A 20 3.62 -8.94 9.86
CA GLY A 20 4.82 -8.81 9.02
C GLY A 20 4.54 -8.81 7.51
N GLY A 21 3.28 -8.62 7.10
CA GLY A 21 2.89 -8.68 5.69
C GLY A 21 2.65 -10.09 5.13
N ASP A 22 2.80 -11.15 5.93
CA ASP A 22 2.63 -12.54 5.50
C ASP A 22 1.16 -12.91 5.27
N LEU A 23 0.75 -13.00 4.00
CA LEU A 23 -0.62 -13.39 3.61
C LEU A 23 -0.98 -14.81 4.05
N TYR A 24 -0.03 -15.74 4.01
CA TYR A 24 -0.27 -17.14 4.39
C TYR A 24 -0.28 -17.34 5.91
N GLY A 25 0.23 -16.36 6.67
CA GLY A 25 0.15 -16.31 8.12
C GLY A 25 -1.26 -16.03 8.67
N GLY A 26 -2.19 -15.63 7.80
CA GLY A 26 -3.58 -15.36 8.17
C GLY A 26 -3.85 -13.96 8.70
N TRP A 27 -5.14 -13.61 8.78
CA TRP A 27 -5.66 -12.39 9.37
C TRP A 27 -5.54 -12.41 10.90
N VAL A 28 -5.05 -11.32 11.47
CA VAL A 28 -5.05 -11.02 12.91
C VAL A 28 -5.79 -9.71 13.18
N TYR A 29 -6.46 -9.58 14.32
CA TYR A 29 -7.02 -8.28 14.74
C TYR A 29 -5.90 -7.33 15.11
N ASP A 30 -6.09 -6.06 14.75
CA ASP A 30 -5.21 -4.99 15.16
C ASP A 30 -6.08 -3.81 15.64
N TYR A 31 -6.29 -3.80 16.95
CA TYR A 31 -6.92 -2.71 17.69
C TYR A 31 -6.02 -2.43 18.90
N ASP A 32 -5.20 -1.39 18.81
CA ASP A 32 -4.29 -0.93 19.88
C ASP A 32 -5.01 -0.57 21.20
N ALA A 33 -6.34 -0.50 21.19
CA ALA A 33 -7.15 -0.30 22.38
C ALA A 33 -8.27 -1.35 22.46
N SER A 34 -7.94 -2.52 23.00
CA SER A 34 -8.89 -3.45 23.63
C SER A 34 -9.98 -4.04 22.72
N SER A 35 -9.67 -5.08 21.94
CA SER A 35 -10.65 -6.10 21.51
C SER A 35 -9.97 -7.43 21.16
N PRO A 36 -10.68 -8.57 21.13
CA PRO A 36 -10.17 -9.88 21.55
C PRO A 36 -9.05 -10.38 20.65
N VAL A 37 -8.02 -10.94 21.28
CA VAL A 37 -7.05 -11.80 20.62
C VAL A 37 -7.85 -12.91 19.94
N LEU A 38 -7.79 -13.00 18.61
CA LEU A 38 -8.22 -14.20 17.91
C LEU A 38 -7.41 -15.37 18.50
N ASP A 39 -8.08 -16.39 19.05
CA ASP A 39 -7.40 -17.58 19.57
C ASP A 39 -6.45 -18.20 18.54
N LYS A 40 -6.76 -18.03 17.24
CA LYS A 40 -5.94 -18.41 16.09
C LYS A 40 -6.15 -17.45 14.90
N PRO A 41 -5.12 -17.17 14.09
CA PRO A 41 -5.28 -16.42 12.84
C PRO A 41 -6.36 -17.03 11.96
N VAL A 42 -7.16 -16.18 11.32
CA VAL A 42 -8.15 -16.61 10.33
C VAL A 42 -7.44 -16.75 9.00
N ALA A 43 -7.50 -17.93 8.38
CA ALA A 43 -6.88 -18.15 7.08
C ALA A 43 -7.43 -17.15 6.05
N VAL A 44 -6.52 -16.56 5.28
CA VAL A 44 -6.90 -15.82 4.08
C VAL A 44 -7.25 -16.85 3.00
N ASP A 45 -8.30 -16.59 2.23
CA ASP A 45 -8.66 -17.44 1.10
C ASP A 45 -7.53 -17.52 0.08
N ASP A 46 -7.18 -18.72 -0.38
CA ASP A 46 -6.02 -18.95 -1.26
C ASP A 46 -6.14 -18.19 -2.59
N ALA A 47 -7.35 -18.09 -3.15
CA ALA A 47 -7.56 -17.34 -4.39
C ALA A 47 -7.32 -15.85 -4.17
N LEU A 48 -7.73 -15.32 -3.01
CA LEU A 48 -7.46 -13.94 -2.62
C LEU A 48 -5.96 -13.70 -2.37
N CYS A 49 -5.25 -14.64 -1.75
CA CYS A 49 -3.79 -14.56 -1.60
C CYS A 49 -3.10 -14.40 -2.95
N HIS A 50 -3.43 -15.28 -3.91
CA HIS A 50 -2.84 -15.23 -5.25
C HIS A 50 -3.18 -13.96 -6.01
N GLU A 51 -4.41 -13.45 -5.88
CA GLU A 51 -4.80 -12.18 -6.49
C GLU A 51 -3.97 -11.01 -5.92
N LEU A 52 -3.82 -10.96 -4.60
CA LEU A 52 -3.05 -9.91 -3.92
C LEU A 52 -1.56 -9.97 -4.27
N GLU A 53 -0.97 -11.17 -4.31
CA GLU A 53 0.41 -11.37 -4.77
C GLU A 53 0.58 -10.93 -6.22
N HIS A 54 -0.34 -11.30 -7.09
CA HIS A 54 -0.31 -10.91 -8.49
C HIS A 54 -0.40 -9.39 -8.64
N MET A 55 -1.28 -8.72 -7.89
CA MET A 55 -1.37 -7.26 -7.88
C MET A 55 -0.08 -6.60 -7.41
N GLN A 56 0.56 -7.10 -6.35
CA GLN A 56 1.85 -6.60 -5.89
C GLN A 56 2.95 -6.79 -6.93
N PHE A 57 3.00 -7.97 -7.54
CA PHE A 57 3.97 -8.28 -8.59
C PHE A 57 3.80 -7.34 -9.79
N VAL A 58 2.56 -7.15 -10.26
CA VAL A 58 2.26 -6.23 -11.37
C VAL A 58 2.65 -4.80 -11.00
N PHE A 59 2.31 -4.35 -9.79
CA PHE A 59 2.71 -3.03 -9.31
C PHE A 59 4.23 -2.87 -9.30
N ALA A 60 4.96 -3.78 -8.64
CA ALA A 60 6.42 -3.72 -8.55
C ALA A 60 7.06 -3.70 -9.94
N ARG A 61 6.62 -4.58 -10.85
CA ARG A 61 7.14 -4.65 -12.22
C ARG A 61 6.86 -3.40 -13.04
N GLU A 62 5.70 -2.79 -12.88
CA GLU A 62 5.30 -1.62 -13.69
C GLU A 62 5.76 -0.28 -13.12
N TRP A 63 5.91 -0.20 -11.79
CA TRP A 63 6.15 1.04 -11.08
C TRP A 63 7.55 1.16 -10.51
N LEU A 64 8.24 0.05 -10.21
CA LEU A 64 9.52 0.10 -9.52
C LEU A 64 10.67 -0.31 -10.46
N SER A 65 11.86 0.21 -10.14
CA SER A 65 13.15 -0.19 -10.70
C SER A 65 14.09 -0.57 -9.56
N PHE A 66 14.82 -1.67 -9.74
CA PHE A 66 15.77 -2.21 -8.77
C PHE A 66 17.20 -2.14 -9.31
N ALA A 67 18.19 -2.06 -8.42
CA ALA A 67 19.61 -1.97 -8.78
C ALA A 67 20.16 -3.13 -9.64
N GLY A 68 19.43 -4.26 -9.74
CA GLY A 68 19.80 -5.42 -10.56
C GLY A 68 18.99 -5.61 -11.85
N ASP A 69 18.05 -4.70 -12.15
CA ASP A 69 17.27 -4.81 -13.39
C ASP A 69 18.16 -4.55 -14.60
N GLU A 70 17.88 -5.20 -15.74
CA GLU A 70 18.63 -5.01 -17.00
C GLU A 70 18.70 -3.54 -17.43
N ASP A 71 17.70 -2.75 -17.02
CA ASP A 71 17.56 -1.34 -17.37
C ASP A 71 18.04 -0.37 -16.26
N ALA A 72 18.66 -0.87 -15.19
CA ALA A 72 18.99 -0.09 -14.00
C ALA A 72 19.89 1.13 -14.30
N GLU A 73 20.94 0.97 -15.11
CA GLU A 73 21.85 2.07 -15.47
C GLU A 73 21.13 3.20 -16.24
N ARG A 74 20.19 2.82 -17.10
CA ARG A 74 19.39 3.77 -17.88
C ARG A 74 18.42 4.55 -16.98
N GLU A 75 17.80 3.87 -16.02
CA GLU A 75 16.94 4.54 -15.04
C GLU A 75 17.76 5.46 -14.11
N ALA A 76 18.93 5.02 -13.64
CA ALA A 76 19.84 5.83 -12.83
C ALA A 76 20.29 7.10 -13.57
N SER A 77 20.61 6.99 -14.86
CA SER A 77 20.98 8.14 -15.70
C SER A 77 19.83 9.16 -15.81
N ARG A 78 18.60 8.70 -16.01
CA ARG A 78 17.41 9.58 -16.05
C ARG A 78 17.18 10.30 -14.73
N TYR A 79 17.35 9.59 -13.61
CA TYR A 79 17.28 10.17 -12.27
C TYR A 79 18.33 11.27 -12.09
N HIS A 80 19.57 11.02 -12.53
CA HIS A 80 20.65 12.00 -12.48
C HIS A 80 20.37 13.24 -13.35
N GLU A 81 19.91 13.05 -14.59
CA GLU A 81 19.50 14.14 -15.49
C GLU A 81 18.34 14.97 -14.92
N GLY A 82 17.45 14.34 -14.16
CA GLY A 82 16.36 15.00 -13.44
C GLY A 82 16.76 15.63 -12.11
N GLU A 83 18.04 15.58 -11.74
CA GLU A 83 18.57 16.02 -10.43
C GLU A 83 17.84 15.38 -9.24
N LEU A 84 17.38 14.13 -9.39
CA LEU A 84 16.68 13.37 -8.37
C LEU A 84 17.59 12.36 -7.69
N ALA A 85 17.34 12.13 -6.40
CA ALA A 85 18.01 11.07 -5.66
C ALA A 85 17.60 9.69 -6.19
N HIS A 86 18.59 8.83 -6.44
CA HIS A 86 18.41 7.45 -6.87
C HIS A 86 18.89 6.51 -5.75
N GLN A 87 18.00 5.62 -5.28
CA GLN A 87 18.25 4.64 -4.20
C GLN A 87 18.34 3.21 -4.77
N ASP A 88 18.35 2.19 -3.91
CA ASP A 88 18.32 0.78 -4.34
C ASP A 88 16.98 0.35 -4.96
N VAL A 89 15.90 1.01 -4.55
CA VAL A 89 14.55 0.85 -5.09
C VAL A 89 14.00 2.24 -5.41
N ASN A 90 13.61 2.45 -6.66
CA ASN A 90 13.04 3.72 -7.11
C ASN A 90 11.74 3.50 -7.86
N VAL A 91 10.94 4.56 -7.98
CA VAL A 91 9.83 4.58 -8.93
C VAL A 91 10.41 4.74 -10.33
N ARG A 92 9.98 3.96 -11.31
CA ARG A 92 10.42 4.12 -12.70
C ARG A 92 10.23 5.56 -13.14
N PHE A 93 11.25 6.17 -13.74
CA PHE A 93 11.32 7.60 -13.99
C PHE A 93 10.12 8.11 -14.80
N HIS A 94 9.69 7.33 -15.80
CA HIS A 94 8.54 7.68 -16.64
C HIS A 94 7.19 7.67 -15.89
N ARG A 95 7.09 7.07 -14.68
CA ARG A 95 5.91 7.10 -13.82
C ARG A 95 5.89 8.30 -12.87
N LEU A 96 7.00 9.02 -12.70
CA LEU A 96 7.06 10.21 -11.85
C LEU A 96 6.10 11.32 -12.29
N ASN A 97 5.70 11.33 -13.57
CA ASN A 97 4.68 12.24 -14.09
C ASN A 97 3.24 11.90 -13.66
N LYS A 98 3.03 10.73 -13.05
CA LYS A 98 1.74 10.31 -12.49
C LYS A 98 1.60 10.73 -11.03
N LEU A 99 2.69 11.18 -10.41
CA LEU A 99 2.70 11.61 -9.03
C LEU A 99 2.28 13.07 -8.93
N ASP A 100 1.47 13.36 -7.92
CA ASP A 100 1.17 14.70 -7.45
C ASP A 100 2.42 15.26 -6.74
N LYS A 101 2.95 16.38 -7.26
CA LYS A 101 4.18 17.02 -6.81
C LYS A 101 3.94 18.31 -6.02
N ASP A 102 2.67 18.66 -5.76
CA ASP A 102 2.31 19.86 -5.01
C ASP A 102 2.59 19.71 -3.51
N GLN A 103 2.95 18.50 -3.07
CA GLN A 103 3.28 18.15 -1.70
C GLN A 103 4.74 17.68 -1.57
N PRO A 104 5.38 17.88 -0.39
CA PRO A 104 6.74 17.38 -0.13
C PRO A 104 6.88 15.87 -0.30
N VAL A 105 5.80 15.13 -0.04
CA VAL A 105 5.69 13.70 -0.30
C VAL A 105 4.88 13.52 -1.58
N TRP A 106 5.52 13.02 -2.63
CA TRP A 106 4.85 12.77 -3.90
C TRP A 106 3.86 11.62 -3.76
N THR A 107 2.60 11.83 -4.17
CA THR A 107 1.54 10.84 -3.99
C THR A 107 0.92 10.43 -5.32
N TYR A 108 0.54 9.16 -5.44
CA TYR A 108 -0.27 8.67 -6.55
C TYR A 108 -1.70 8.42 -6.09
N ARG A 109 -2.67 8.91 -6.86
CA ARG A 109 -4.09 8.60 -6.68
C ARG A 109 -4.63 8.07 -8.00
N SER A 110 -5.30 6.92 -7.97
CA SER A 110 -5.94 6.38 -9.17
C SER A 110 -7.09 7.28 -9.62
N ALA A 111 -7.44 7.20 -10.91
CA ALA A 111 -8.61 7.89 -11.42
C ALA A 111 -9.87 7.38 -10.69
N GLY A 112 -10.69 8.29 -10.17
CA GLY A 112 -11.87 7.96 -9.38
C GLY A 112 -11.60 7.70 -7.89
N PHE A 113 -10.39 7.94 -7.41
CA PHE A 113 -10.10 7.90 -5.98
C PHE A 113 -10.88 8.98 -5.22
N ASP A 114 -11.64 8.58 -4.20
CA ASP A 114 -12.39 9.50 -3.34
C ASP A 114 -11.60 9.79 -2.05
N ASN A 115 -11.09 11.01 -1.94
CA ASN A 115 -10.35 11.47 -0.76
C ASN A 115 -11.18 11.39 0.54
N ASN A 116 -12.52 11.46 0.47
CA ASN A 116 -13.37 11.32 1.64
C ASN A 116 -13.36 9.90 2.18
N ILE A 117 -13.21 8.89 1.31
CA ILE A 117 -13.04 7.50 1.74
C ILE A 117 -11.75 7.39 2.53
N LEU A 118 -10.61 7.89 2.02
CA LEU A 118 -9.33 7.79 2.72
C LEU A 118 -9.34 8.56 4.05
N LYS A 119 -9.84 9.79 4.08
CA LYS A 119 -10.00 10.58 5.32
C LYS A 119 -10.85 9.81 6.34
N ARG A 120 -11.94 9.18 5.89
CA ARG A 120 -12.78 8.33 6.75
C ARG A 120 -12.04 7.08 7.22
N LEU A 121 -11.22 6.46 6.38
CA LEU A 121 -10.46 5.28 6.73
C LEU A 121 -9.43 5.59 7.84
N ILE A 122 -8.63 6.66 7.66
CA ILE A 122 -7.65 7.11 8.66
C ILE A 122 -8.31 7.45 10.00
N GLY A 123 -9.47 8.12 9.98
CA GLY A 123 -10.15 8.51 11.21
C GLY A 123 -10.77 7.36 12.00
N ASN A 124 -10.92 6.16 11.41
CA ASN A 124 -11.59 5.02 12.06
C ASN A 124 -10.68 3.79 12.25
N TRP A 125 -9.50 3.77 11.64
CA TRP A 125 -8.57 2.63 11.68
C TRP A 125 -7.13 3.11 11.75
N PRO A 126 -6.22 2.35 12.39
CA PRO A 126 -4.81 2.69 12.53
C PRO A 126 -4.06 2.50 11.20
N LEU A 127 -4.41 3.30 10.20
CA LEU A 127 -3.72 3.31 8.92
C LEU A 127 -2.60 4.33 8.98
N ASP A 128 -1.36 3.86 8.82
CA ASP A 128 -0.16 4.68 8.67
C ASP A 128 -0.08 5.33 7.28
N CYS A 129 -1.18 5.90 6.79
CA CYS A 129 -1.17 6.81 5.66
C CYS A 129 -1.36 8.23 6.22
N TRP A 130 -0.32 9.05 6.03
CA TRP A 130 -0.09 10.41 6.53
C TRP A 130 -1.33 11.28 6.80
N ASP A 131 -1.18 12.21 7.76
CA ASP A 131 -2.08 13.35 7.99
C ASP A 131 -2.40 14.06 6.66
N ILE A 132 -3.57 13.77 6.10
CA ILE A 132 -4.12 14.52 4.98
C ILE A 132 -4.59 15.84 5.56
N ALA A 133 -3.67 16.81 5.66
CA ALA A 133 -4.01 18.17 6.05
C ALA A 133 -5.22 18.63 5.23
N ALA A 134 -6.22 19.14 5.96
CA ALA A 134 -7.61 19.27 5.54
C ALA A 134 -7.79 20.08 4.25
#